data_AF-A0A369RN81-F1
#
_entry.id   AF-A0A369RN81-F1
#
_cell.length_a   1.000
_cell.length_b   1.000
_cell.length_c   1.000
_cell.angle_alpha   90.00
_cell.angle_beta   90.00
_cell.angle_gamma   90.00
#
_symmetry.space_group_name_H-M   'P 1'
#
loop_
_entity.id
_entity.type
_entity.pdbx_description
1 polymer ?
#
loop_
_entity_poly.entity_id
_entity_poly.type
_entity_poly.pdbx_seq_one_letter_code
_entity_poly.pdbx_strand_id
1 'polypeptide(L)'
;MASPSSDLDRERRKCTFIVAELTDIINGGREKTERRRYLESIILNDPIFGNKDSHFLSREEKYSKGVMKSKRLSEVLKEHNIENPQDYKIMLNVIGESLPIGLHNSMFRPTIRDQGTDEQRKKWLPLANDYKIIGTYAQTELGHGTFIRGLETTSTYDPKREEFVLNTPTLTATKWWPGCLGKTSTHAVVMAQLYIKNQCYGLHSFIVQLRSLK
;
A
#
# COMPACT_ATOMS: atom_id res chain seq x y z
N MET A 1 1.62 -0.09 47.91
CA MET A 1 1.56 0.83 46.75
C MET A 1 0.36 0.44 45.92
N ALA A 2 -0.51 1.39 45.58
CA ALA A 2 -1.62 1.20 44.66
C ALA A 2 -1.06 0.66 43.33
N SER A 3 -1.63 -0.43 42.79
CA SER A 3 -1.19 -0.94 41.48
C SER A 3 -1.49 0.12 40.41
N PRO A 4 -0.72 0.20 39.32
CA PRO A 4 -1.04 1.09 38.19
C PRO A 4 -2.47 0.91 37.65
N SER A 5 -3.08 -0.27 37.84
CA SER A 5 -4.49 -0.50 37.48
C SER A 5 -5.46 0.29 38.37
N SER A 6 -5.18 0.42 39.67
CA SER A 6 -6.06 1.10 40.63
C SER A 6 -6.12 2.63 40.47
N ASP A 7 -5.03 3.26 39.99
CA ASP A 7 -5.03 4.68 39.63
C ASP A 7 -5.81 4.93 38.35
N LEU A 8 -5.62 4.11 37.31
CA LEU A 8 -6.40 4.21 36.07
C LEU A 8 -7.90 4.01 36.32
N ASP A 9 -8.27 3.06 37.16
CA ASP A 9 -9.67 2.83 37.51
C ASP A 9 -10.27 4.00 38.30
N ARG A 10 -9.48 4.63 39.18
CA ARG A 10 -9.90 5.86 39.86
C ARG A 10 -10.19 6.99 38.87
N GLU A 11 -9.32 7.20 37.88
CA GLU A 11 -9.54 8.23 36.85
C GLU A 11 -10.72 7.90 35.93
N ARG A 12 -10.88 6.63 35.50
CA ARG A 12 -12.04 6.20 34.70
C ARG A 12 -13.37 6.44 35.40
N ARG A 13 -13.43 6.28 36.74
CA ARG A 13 -14.63 6.55 37.54
C ARG A 13 -15.01 8.04 37.60
N LYS A 14 -14.08 8.96 37.34
CA LYS A 14 -14.38 10.40 37.29
C LYS A 14 -15.05 10.82 35.97
N CYS A 15 -15.18 9.90 35.00
CA CYS A 15 -15.78 10.19 33.70
C CYS A 15 -17.25 10.61 33.87
N THR A 16 -17.59 11.79 33.36
CA THR A 16 -18.93 12.40 33.48
C THR A 16 -19.84 12.12 32.28
N PHE A 17 -19.38 11.29 31.34
CA PHE A 17 -20.12 10.91 30.13
C PHE A 17 -19.96 9.41 29.83
N ILE A 18 -20.81 8.87 28.96
CA ILE A 18 -20.77 7.46 28.56
C ILE A 18 -19.74 7.29 27.44
N VAL A 19 -18.63 6.59 27.73
CA VAL A 19 -17.53 6.38 26.77
C VAL A 19 -18.00 5.65 25.50
N ALA A 20 -18.98 4.75 25.61
CA ALA A 20 -19.55 4.05 24.45
C ALA A 20 -20.23 5.02 23.48
N GLU A 21 -21.00 5.98 23.97
CA GLU A 21 -21.66 7.00 23.14
C GLU A 21 -20.65 7.90 22.45
N LEU A 22 -19.62 8.37 23.17
CA LEU A 22 -18.54 9.13 22.55
C LEU A 22 -17.79 8.33 21.48
N THR A 23 -17.57 7.03 21.72
CA THR A 23 -16.93 6.13 20.75
C THR A 23 -17.76 6.02 19.47
N ASP A 24 -19.09 5.89 19.61
CA ASP A 24 -20.00 5.86 18.47
C ASP A 24 -20.01 7.19 17.72
N ILE A 25 -19.99 8.33 18.42
CA ILE A 25 -19.86 9.65 17.78
C ILE A 25 -18.55 9.75 16.99
N ILE A 26 -17.41 9.38 17.57
CA ILE A 26 -16.09 9.45 16.91
C ILE A 26 -16.04 8.55 15.66
N ASN A 27 -16.59 7.34 15.74
CA ASN A 27 -16.61 6.42 14.60
C ASN A 27 -17.69 6.75 13.57
N GLY A 28 -18.57 7.71 13.85
CA GLY A 28 -19.66 8.14 12.97
C GLY A 28 -20.87 7.21 12.97
N GLY A 29 -21.15 6.56 14.10
CA GLY A 29 -22.31 5.72 14.37
C GLY A 29 -21.96 4.38 15.03
N ARG A 30 -22.93 3.80 15.74
CA ARG A 30 -22.82 2.51 16.41
C ARG A 30 -22.46 1.37 15.45
N GLU A 31 -23.08 1.33 14.27
CA GLU A 31 -22.80 0.34 13.24
C GLU A 31 -21.32 0.36 12.80
N LYS A 32 -20.74 1.56 12.65
CA LYS A 32 -19.32 1.72 12.30
C LYS A 32 -18.41 1.30 13.46
N THR A 33 -18.79 1.56 14.72
CA THR A 33 -18.08 1.04 15.88
C THR A 33 -18.09 -0.49 15.91
N GLU A 34 -19.24 -1.11 15.69
CA GLU A 34 -19.39 -2.57 15.66
C GLU A 34 -18.57 -3.18 14.51
N ARG A 35 -18.63 -2.58 13.31
CA ARG A 35 -17.78 -2.98 12.17
C ARG A 35 -16.30 -2.87 12.48
N ARG A 36 -15.85 -1.74 13.06
CA ARG A 36 -14.44 -1.55 13.47
C ARG A 36 -13.99 -2.62 14.45
N ARG A 37 -14.78 -2.90 15.50
CA ARG A 37 -14.47 -3.93 16.51
C ARG A 37 -14.41 -5.33 15.91
N TYR A 38 -15.29 -5.64 14.96
CA TYR A 38 -15.23 -6.90 14.22
C TYR A 38 -13.91 -7.05 13.44
N LEU A 39 -13.53 -6.02 12.67
CA LEU A 39 -12.26 -6.03 11.91
C LEU A 39 -11.03 -6.12 12.83
N GLU A 40 -11.06 -5.39 13.96
CA GLU A 40 -10.05 -5.49 15.01
C GLU A 40 -9.92 -6.92 15.54
N SER A 41 -11.04 -7.58 15.82
CA SER A 41 -11.04 -8.94 16.36
C SER A 41 -10.41 -9.95 15.40
N ILE A 42 -10.58 -9.79 14.08
CA ILE A 42 -9.96 -10.67 13.08
C ILE A 42 -8.43 -10.59 13.19
N ILE A 43 -7.89 -9.37 13.27
CA ILE A 43 -6.44 -9.16 13.33
C ILE A 43 -5.88 -9.57 14.68
N LEU A 44 -6.53 -9.20 15.78
CA LEU A 44 -6.03 -9.44 17.14
C LEU A 44 -6.03 -10.93 17.53
N ASN A 45 -6.93 -11.73 16.95
CA ASN A 45 -7.03 -13.16 17.22
C ASN A 45 -6.10 -14.02 16.35
N ASP A 46 -5.47 -13.46 15.32
CA ASP A 46 -4.54 -14.19 14.47
C ASP A 46 -3.09 -13.97 14.93
N PRO A 47 -2.40 -15.03 15.41
CA PRO A 47 -1.03 -14.93 15.92
C PRO A 47 -0.01 -14.36 14.93
N ILE A 48 -0.25 -14.50 13.61
CA ILE A 48 0.67 -14.00 12.58
C ILE A 48 0.82 -12.48 12.65
N PHE A 49 -0.25 -11.76 13.03
CA PHE A 49 -0.22 -10.31 13.15
C PHE A 49 0.38 -9.81 14.48
N GLY A 50 0.78 -10.70 15.38
CA GLY A 50 1.39 -10.33 16.66
C GLY A 50 2.72 -9.55 16.53
N ASN A 51 2.88 -8.53 17.37
CA ASN A 51 4.03 -7.60 17.36
C ASN A 51 4.89 -7.61 18.64
N LYS A 52 4.68 -8.56 19.56
CA LYS A 52 5.34 -8.52 20.89
C LYS A 52 6.87 -8.52 20.84
N ASP A 53 7.43 -9.13 19.82
CA ASP A 53 8.86 -9.31 19.54
C ASP A 53 9.44 -8.26 18.59
N SER A 54 8.63 -7.32 18.06
CA SER A 54 9.03 -6.46 16.94
C SER A 54 10.30 -5.63 17.23
N HIS A 55 10.52 -5.23 18.48
CA HIS A 55 11.71 -4.47 18.87
C HIS A 55 13.00 -5.30 18.90
N PHE A 56 12.90 -6.63 18.98
CA PHE A 56 14.05 -7.55 19.04
C PHE A 56 14.48 -8.07 17.67
N LEU A 57 13.67 -7.83 16.64
CA LEU A 57 13.95 -8.27 15.28
C LEU A 57 14.88 -7.28 14.55
N SER A 58 15.86 -7.84 13.82
CA SER A 58 16.64 -7.13 12.83
C SER A 58 15.77 -6.59 11.68
N ARG A 59 16.34 -5.74 10.83
CA ARG A 59 15.63 -5.21 9.66
C ARG A 59 15.20 -6.30 8.69
N GLU A 60 16.04 -7.31 8.48
CA GLU A 60 15.75 -8.43 7.59
C GLU A 60 14.61 -9.29 8.15
N GLU A 61 14.66 -9.63 9.44
CA GLU A 61 13.60 -10.39 10.10
C GLU A 61 12.27 -9.64 10.09
N LYS A 62 12.28 -8.32 10.32
CA LYS A 62 11.09 -7.46 10.19
C LYS A 62 10.50 -7.52 8.78
N TYR A 63 11.34 -7.44 7.76
CA TYR A 63 10.88 -7.53 6.38
C TYR A 63 10.27 -8.91 6.08
N SER A 64 10.96 -9.99 6.45
CA SER A 64 10.46 -11.37 6.29
C SER A 64 9.13 -11.58 7.01
N LYS A 65 9.00 -11.09 8.26
CA LYS A 65 7.75 -11.11 9.01
C LYS A 65 6.65 -10.26 8.35
N GLY A 66 7.00 -9.10 7.82
CA GLY A 66 6.10 -8.26 7.03
C GLY A 66 5.57 -8.97 5.78
N VAL A 67 6.40 -9.75 5.09
CA VAL A 67 5.97 -10.59 3.94
C VAL A 67 4.99 -11.68 4.39
N MET A 68 5.28 -12.37 5.50
CA MET A 68 4.36 -13.38 6.06
C MET A 68 3.00 -12.77 6.44
N LYS A 69 3.00 -11.62 7.12
CA LYS A 69 1.78 -10.86 7.43
C LYS A 69 1.05 -10.39 6.17
N SER A 70 1.77 -9.97 5.13
CA SER A 70 1.17 -9.56 3.86
C SER A 70 0.43 -10.70 3.19
N LYS A 71 1.02 -11.90 3.18
CA LYS A 71 0.37 -13.10 2.68
C LYS A 71 -0.87 -13.45 3.53
N ARG A 72 -0.74 -13.46 4.86
CA ARG A 72 -1.89 -13.76 5.72
C ARG A 72 -3.01 -12.74 5.56
N LEU A 73 -2.67 -11.45 5.42
CA LEU A 73 -3.65 -10.40 5.19
C LEU A 73 -4.39 -10.63 3.87
N SER A 74 -3.71 -11.03 2.78
CA SER A 74 -4.41 -11.29 1.51
C SER A 74 -5.39 -12.46 1.60
N GLU A 75 -5.07 -13.50 2.36
CA GLU A 75 -5.97 -14.62 2.66
C GLU A 75 -7.18 -14.14 3.47
N VAL A 76 -6.95 -13.42 4.57
CA VAL A 76 -8.01 -12.88 5.44
C VAL A 76 -8.97 -11.96 4.67
N LEU A 77 -8.46 -11.09 3.79
CA LEU A 77 -9.31 -10.21 2.97
C LEU A 77 -10.24 -11.02 2.07
N LYS A 78 -9.77 -12.15 1.53
CA LYS A 78 -10.60 -13.06 0.72
C LYS A 78 -11.58 -13.85 1.58
N GLU A 79 -11.13 -14.44 2.68
CA GLU A 79 -11.95 -15.22 3.62
C GLU A 79 -13.15 -14.42 4.14
N HIS A 80 -12.96 -13.12 4.40
CA HIS A 80 -13.97 -12.23 4.97
C HIS A 80 -14.62 -11.28 3.95
N ASN A 81 -14.34 -11.43 2.65
CA ASN A 81 -14.85 -10.57 1.57
C ASN A 81 -14.66 -9.06 1.86
N ILE A 82 -13.46 -8.69 2.32
CA ILE A 82 -13.13 -7.30 2.66
C ILE A 82 -12.60 -6.58 1.42
N GLU A 83 -13.50 -5.86 0.75
CA GLU A 83 -13.16 -5.05 -0.43
C GLU A 83 -13.15 -3.54 -0.14
N ASN A 84 -13.80 -3.12 0.95
CA ASN A 84 -13.94 -1.72 1.31
C ASN A 84 -12.56 -1.13 1.72
N PRO A 85 -12.08 -0.04 1.07
CA PRO A 85 -10.80 0.57 1.41
C PRO A 85 -10.69 1.08 2.85
N GLN A 86 -11.80 1.51 3.46
CA GLN A 86 -11.84 1.98 4.85
C GLN A 86 -11.69 0.81 5.82
N ASP A 87 -12.32 -0.33 5.54
CA ASP A 87 -12.16 -1.55 6.33
C ASP A 87 -10.71 -2.05 6.27
N TYR A 88 -10.11 -2.07 5.08
CA TYR A 88 -8.70 -2.39 4.90
C TYR A 88 -7.78 -1.46 5.72
N LYS A 89 -8.08 -0.15 5.73
CA LYS A 89 -7.32 0.83 6.53
C LYS A 89 -7.45 0.57 8.03
N ILE A 90 -8.63 0.20 8.52
CA ILE A 90 -8.83 -0.18 9.93
C ILE A 90 -7.94 -1.38 10.25
N MET A 91 -7.97 -2.44 9.45
CA MET A 91 -7.15 -3.63 9.67
C MET A 91 -5.64 -3.31 9.69
N LEU A 92 -5.16 -2.47 8.76
CA LEU A 92 -3.76 -2.03 8.75
C LEU A 92 -3.38 -1.23 10.01
N ASN A 93 -4.27 -0.37 10.52
CA ASN A 93 -4.01 0.38 11.76
C ASN A 93 -3.84 -0.54 12.96
N VAL A 94 -4.59 -1.65 13.02
CA VAL A 94 -4.47 -2.65 14.09
C VAL A 94 -3.19 -3.46 13.97
N ILE A 95 -2.79 -3.80 12.74
CA ILE A 95 -1.49 -4.44 12.47
C ILE A 95 -0.33 -3.53 12.92
N GLY A 96 -0.49 -2.21 12.83
CA GLY A 96 0.43 -1.23 13.41
C GLY A 96 1.82 -1.16 12.76
N GLU A 97 2.00 -1.79 11.60
CA GLU A 97 3.27 -1.83 10.85
C GLU A 97 3.01 -1.67 9.34
N SER A 98 3.99 -1.11 8.62
CA SER A 98 3.91 -1.01 7.17
C SER A 98 4.22 -2.35 6.51
N LEU A 99 3.29 -2.86 5.71
CA LEU A 99 3.42 -4.14 5.03
C LEU A 99 3.95 -3.96 3.60
N PRO A 100 4.79 -4.89 3.09
CA PRO A 100 5.35 -4.87 1.73
C PRO A 100 4.33 -5.13 0.60
N ILE A 101 3.05 -4.82 0.81
CA ILE A 101 1.98 -4.79 -0.19
C ILE A 101 1.13 -3.50 -0.07
N GLY A 102 1.56 -2.53 0.75
CA GLY A 102 0.81 -1.29 0.98
C GLY A 102 0.50 -0.54 -0.32
N LEU A 103 1.54 -0.19 -1.10
CA LEU A 103 1.38 0.50 -2.39
C LEU A 103 0.73 -0.36 -3.47
N HIS A 104 0.81 -1.68 -3.35
CA HIS A 104 0.10 -2.58 -4.25
C HIS A 104 -1.40 -2.31 -4.18
N ASN A 105 -1.93 -2.28 -2.96
CA ASN A 105 -3.35 -2.08 -2.70
C ASN A 105 -3.78 -0.62 -2.79
N SER A 106 -2.95 0.33 -2.33
CA SER A 106 -3.35 1.73 -2.25
C SER A 106 -3.12 2.54 -3.53
N MET A 107 -2.21 2.11 -4.42
CA MET A 107 -1.86 2.87 -5.62
C MET A 107 -1.84 2.02 -6.89
N PHE A 108 -1.11 0.91 -6.92
CA PHE A 108 -0.96 0.11 -8.15
C PHE A 108 -2.29 -0.39 -8.71
N ARG A 109 -3.10 -1.08 -7.89
CA ARG A 109 -4.43 -1.57 -8.28
C ARG A 109 -5.38 -0.42 -8.66
N PRO A 110 -5.57 0.63 -7.81
CA PRO A 110 -6.39 1.78 -8.18
C PRO A 110 -5.98 2.47 -9.48
N THR A 111 -4.67 2.67 -9.73
CA THR A 111 -4.22 3.32 -10.96
C THR A 111 -4.64 2.53 -12.20
N ILE A 112 -4.51 1.19 -12.19
CA ILE A 112 -4.94 0.36 -13.32
C ILE A 112 -6.47 0.44 -13.49
N ARG A 113 -7.22 0.41 -12.38
CA ARG A 113 -8.69 0.50 -12.39
C ARG A 113 -9.16 1.83 -12.98
N ASP A 114 -8.60 2.93 -12.49
CA ASP A 114 -9.11 4.28 -12.71
C ASP A 114 -8.53 4.94 -13.97
N GLN A 115 -7.34 4.53 -14.42
CA GLN A 115 -6.66 5.12 -15.58
C GLN A 115 -6.44 4.15 -16.74
N GLY A 116 -6.62 2.83 -16.52
CA GLY A 116 -6.45 1.84 -17.57
C GLY A 116 -7.62 1.79 -18.56
N THR A 117 -7.36 1.32 -19.78
CA THR A 117 -8.43 0.92 -20.71
C THR A 117 -9.07 -0.39 -20.27
N ASP A 118 -10.21 -0.78 -20.88
CA ASP A 118 -10.84 -2.07 -20.57
C ASP A 118 -9.93 -3.27 -20.84
N GLU A 119 -9.14 -3.22 -21.90
CA GLU A 119 -8.18 -4.26 -22.25
C GLU A 119 -7.06 -4.35 -21.21
N GLN A 120 -6.54 -3.20 -20.77
CA GLN A 120 -5.52 -3.12 -19.73
C GLN A 120 -6.05 -3.62 -18.38
N ARG A 121 -7.28 -3.22 -18.01
CA ARG A 121 -7.97 -3.72 -16.82
C ARG A 121 -8.12 -5.24 -16.85
N LYS A 122 -8.64 -5.80 -17.95
CA LYS A 122 -8.81 -7.25 -18.13
C LYS A 122 -7.49 -8.01 -18.05
N LYS A 123 -6.39 -7.41 -18.54
CA LYS A 123 -5.06 -8.02 -18.51
C LYS A 123 -4.44 -8.04 -17.10
N TRP A 124 -4.44 -6.93 -16.38
CA TRP A 124 -3.64 -6.80 -15.16
C TRP A 124 -4.42 -6.84 -13.85
N LEU A 125 -5.67 -6.36 -13.80
CA LEU A 125 -6.42 -6.34 -12.53
C LEU A 125 -6.68 -7.73 -11.94
N PRO A 126 -7.08 -8.76 -12.73
CA PRO A 126 -7.27 -10.09 -12.15
C PRO A 126 -5.98 -10.64 -11.52
N LEU A 127 -4.84 -10.43 -12.19
CA LEU A 127 -3.53 -10.86 -11.67
C LEU A 127 -3.14 -10.09 -10.41
N ALA A 128 -3.40 -8.79 -10.37
CA ALA A 128 -3.09 -7.95 -9.21
C ALA A 128 -4.01 -8.27 -8.01
N ASN A 129 -5.32 -8.43 -8.24
CA ASN A 129 -6.29 -8.81 -7.21
C ASN A 129 -5.97 -10.17 -6.59
N ASP A 130 -5.42 -11.10 -7.37
CA ASP A 130 -4.97 -12.41 -6.89
C ASP A 130 -3.53 -12.42 -6.36
N TYR A 131 -2.85 -11.28 -6.31
CA TYR A 131 -1.43 -11.16 -5.93
C TYR A 131 -0.49 -12.04 -6.77
N LYS A 132 -0.91 -12.46 -7.97
CA LYS A 132 -0.05 -13.15 -8.96
C LYS A 132 0.98 -12.20 -9.55
N ILE A 133 0.66 -10.91 -9.56
CA ILE A 133 1.63 -9.83 -9.71
C ILE A 133 1.55 -8.93 -8.49
N ILE A 134 2.71 -8.54 -7.98
CA ILE A 134 2.80 -7.51 -6.94
C ILE A 134 3.37 -6.26 -7.58
N GLY A 135 2.56 -5.22 -7.72
CA GLY A 135 2.97 -3.91 -8.19
C GLY A 135 3.21 -2.84 -7.11
N THR A 136 3.88 -1.76 -7.53
CA THR A 136 4.07 -0.51 -6.78
C THR A 136 3.85 0.71 -7.69
N TYR A 137 3.87 1.92 -7.12
CA TYR A 137 3.75 3.17 -7.85
C TYR A 137 5.05 3.98 -7.74
N ALA A 138 5.77 4.06 -8.85
CA ALA A 138 7.11 4.64 -8.97
C ALA A 138 7.07 6.03 -9.62
N GLN A 139 6.85 7.04 -8.79
CA GLN A 139 6.86 8.45 -9.21
C GLN A 139 8.12 9.18 -8.79
N THR A 140 8.36 9.28 -7.48
CA THR A 140 9.48 9.99 -6.89
C THR A 140 10.82 9.48 -7.42
N GLU A 141 11.70 10.42 -7.71
CA GLU A 141 13.09 10.22 -8.13
C GLU A 141 14.03 10.72 -7.05
N LEU A 142 15.30 10.34 -7.11
CA LEU A 142 16.32 10.80 -6.18
C LEU A 142 16.44 12.34 -6.19
N GLY A 143 16.34 12.97 -7.38
CA GLY A 143 16.40 14.43 -7.53
C GLY A 143 15.07 15.16 -7.33
N HIS A 144 13.92 14.46 -7.44
CA HIS A 144 12.61 15.11 -7.57
C HIS A 144 11.49 14.33 -6.86
N GLY A 145 10.83 14.98 -5.90
CA GLY A 145 9.59 14.50 -5.27
C GLY A 145 8.45 15.50 -5.38
N THR A 146 8.67 16.71 -4.85
CA THR A 146 7.67 17.79 -4.87
C THR A 146 7.49 18.39 -6.27
N PHE A 147 8.59 18.67 -6.97
CA PHE A 147 8.56 19.29 -8.30
C PHE A 147 8.41 18.23 -9.40
N ILE A 148 7.19 17.72 -9.57
CA ILE A 148 6.90 16.62 -10.50
C ILE A 148 7.22 16.96 -11.96
N ARG A 149 7.11 18.23 -12.36
CA ARG A 149 7.45 18.66 -13.74
C ARG A 149 8.94 18.48 -14.04
N GLY A 150 9.79 18.43 -13.01
CA GLY A 150 11.23 18.21 -13.13
C GLY A 150 11.65 16.75 -13.18
N LEU A 151 10.73 15.78 -13.06
CA LEU A 151 11.08 14.37 -13.19
C LEU A 151 11.80 14.11 -14.52
N GLU A 152 12.88 13.34 -14.44
CA GLU A 152 13.88 13.15 -15.49
C GLU A 152 13.71 11.82 -16.22
N THR A 153 13.04 10.81 -15.63
CA THR A 153 12.76 9.54 -16.31
C THR A 153 11.97 9.82 -17.58
N THR A 154 12.45 9.33 -18.72
CA THR A 154 11.80 9.51 -20.01
C THR A 154 11.13 8.21 -20.48
N SER A 155 10.12 8.35 -21.32
CA SER A 155 9.48 7.27 -22.06
C SER A 155 9.33 7.73 -23.51
N THR A 156 10.19 7.24 -24.40
CA THR A 156 10.22 7.64 -25.81
C THR A 156 9.53 6.59 -26.67
N TYR A 157 8.56 6.98 -27.49
CA TYR A 157 7.87 6.08 -28.40
C TYR A 157 8.74 5.73 -29.62
N ASP A 158 8.94 4.44 -29.89
CA ASP A 158 9.54 3.91 -31.11
C ASP A 158 8.43 3.44 -32.07
N PRO A 159 8.16 4.18 -33.17
CA PRO A 159 7.10 3.82 -34.10
C PRO A 159 7.40 2.57 -34.94
N LYS A 160 8.67 2.12 -35.03
CA LYS A 160 9.01 0.91 -35.80
C LYS A 160 8.64 -0.36 -35.06
N ARG A 161 8.74 -0.32 -33.73
CA ARG A 161 8.52 -1.45 -32.84
C ARG A 161 7.19 -1.37 -32.10
N GLU A 162 6.53 -0.20 -32.17
CA GLU A 162 5.31 0.13 -31.42
C GLU A 162 5.53 0.00 -29.90
N GLU A 163 6.72 0.36 -29.44
CA GLU A 163 7.17 0.21 -28.05
C GLU A 163 7.49 1.57 -27.42
N PHE A 164 7.43 1.63 -26.09
CA PHE A 164 7.96 2.75 -25.31
C PHE A 164 9.28 2.35 -24.68
N VAL A 165 10.33 3.15 -24.94
CA VAL A 165 11.65 2.97 -24.34
C VAL A 165 11.73 3.86 -23.11
N LEU A 166 11.64 3.23 -21.93
CA LEU A 166 11.86 3.93 -20.66
C LEU A 166 13.36 4.04 -20.38
N ASN A 167 13.81 5.23 -19.99
CA ASN A 167 15.22 5.48 -19.70
C ASN A 167 15.40 6.31 -18.43
N THR A 168 16.44 5.97 -17.68
CA THR A 168 16.91 6.70 -16.49
C THR A 168 18.23 7.40 -16.89
N PRO A 169 18.20 8.64 -17.38
CA PRO A 169 19.36 9.27 -18.01
C PRO A 169 20.48 9.65 -17.03
N THR A 170 20.13 9.87 -15.76
CA THR A 170 21.03 10.37 -14.72
C THR A 170 20.85 9.57 -13.44
N LEU A 171 21.80 9.69 -12.51
CA LEU A 171 21.64 9.10 -11.18
C LEU A 171 20.43 9.71 -10.45
N THR A 172 20.21 11.03 -10.60
CA THR A 172 19.10 11.75 -9.97
C THR A 172 17.74 11.32 -10.50
N ALA A 173 17.67 10.85 -11.76
CA ALA A 173 16.46 10.26 -12.35
C ALA A 173 16.07 8.90 -11.77
N THR A 174 16.92 8.26 -10.95
CA THR A 174 16.62 6.95 -10.38
C THR A 174 15.36 7.03 -9.53
N LYS A 175 14.35 6.20 -9.83
CA LYS A 175 13.15 6.08 -8.98
C LYS A 175 13.55 5.72 -7.56
N TRP A 176 13.14 6.56 -6.61
CA TRP A 176 13.62 6.50 -5.24
C TRP A 176 12.49 6.78 -4.25
N TRP A 177 12.39 5.94 -3.20
CA TRP A 177 11.29 5.85 -2.22
C TRP A 177 10.06 4.99 -2.52
N PRO A 178 9.69 4.57 -3.75
CA PRO A 178 8.51 3.74 -3.95
C PRO A 178 8.54 2.50 -3.05
N GLY A 179 7.59 2.44 -2.11
CA GLY A 179 7.44 1.31 -1.20
C GLY A 179 7.35 0.00 -1.97
N CYS A 180 7.95 -1.06 -1.43
CA CYS A 180 7.95 -2.38 -2.04
C CYS A 180 8.75 -2.52 -3.36
N LEU A 181 9.29 -1.44 -3.95
CA LEU A 181 10.04 -1.49 -5.21
C LEU A 181 11.34 -2.31 -5.09
N GLY A 182 12.06 -2.12 -3.97
CA GLY A 182 13.40 -2.67 -3.78
C GLY A 182 13.46 -4.20 -3.82
N LYS A 183 12.46 -4.91 -3.28
CA LYS A 183 12.51 -6.38 -3.12
C LYS A 183 11.19 -7.13 -3.36
N THR A 184 10.02 -6.50 -3.25
CA THR A 184 8.74 -7.23 -3.28
C THR A 184 8.04 -7.14 -4.63
N SER A 185 8.12 -5.98 -5.28
CA SER A 185 7.33 -5.72 -6.48
C SER A 185 7.92 -6.40 -7.71
N THR A 186 7.07 -7.16 -8.40
CA THR A 186 7.32 -7.73 -9.74
C THR A 186 7.05 -6.72 -10.85
N HIS A 187 6.15 -5.77 -10.61
CA HIS A 187 5.73 -4.75 -11.56
C HIS A 187 5.75 -3.37 -10.91
N ALA A 188 5.73 -2.31 -11.72
CA ALA A 188 5.48 -0.97 -11.25
C ALA A 188 4.66 -0.18 -12.26
N VAL A 189 3.82 0.72 -11.78
CA VAL A 189 3.41 1.89 -12.56
C VAL A 189 4.53 2.92 -12.43
N VAL A 190 5.23 3.22 -13.52
CA VAL A 190 6.32 4.20 -13.57
C VAL A 190 5.80 5.49 -14.19
N MET A 191 5.99 6.61 -13.47
CA MET A 191 5.72 7.94 -14.03
C MET A 191 6.95 8.43 -14.80
N ALA A 192 6.77 8.78 -16.08
CA ALA A 192 7.85 9.23 -16.94
C ALA A 192 7.39 10.34 -17.89
N GLN A 193 8.31 11.19 -18.33
CA GLN A 193 8.07 12.20 -19.35
C GLN A 193 7.87 11.51 -20.71
N LEU A 194 6.70 11.65 -21.31
CA LEU A 194 6.37 11.04 -22.58
C LEU A 194 6.96 11.85 -23.75
N TYR A 195 7.74 11.20 -24.60
CA TYR A 195 8.28 11.76 -25.84
C TYR A 195 7.74 11.02 -27.06
N ILE A 196 7.18 11.78 -28.02
CA ILE A 196 6.75 11.27 -29.34
C ILE A 196 7.30 12.22 -30.40
N LYS A 197 8.05 11.69 -31.38
CA LYS A 197 8.70 12.50 -32.43
C LYS A 197 9.49 13.69 -31.86
N ASN A 198 10.26 13.44 -30.80
CA ASN A 198 11.05 14.43 -30.03
C ASN A 198 10.26 15.54 -29.33
N GLN A 199 8.92 15.49 -29.31
CA GLN A 199 8.09 16.39 -28.54
C GLN A 199 7.77 15.79 -27.18
N CYS A 200 7.96 16.55 -26.10
CA CYS A 200 7.56 16.15 -24.75
C CYS A 200 6.09 16.49 -24.50
N TYR A 201 5.32 15.50 -24.03
CA TYR A 201 3.89 15.62 -23.68
C TYR A 201 3.66 15.61 -22.17
N GLY A 202 4.73 15.71 -21.38
CA GLY A 202 4.67 15.69 -19.92
C GLY A 202 4.49 14.28 -19.34
N LEU A 203 4.15 14.23 -18.06
CA LEU A 203 4.11 12.99 -17.28
C LEU A 203 2.97 12.06 -17.68
N HIS A 204 3.33 10.81 -17.94
CA HIS A 204 2.40 9.72 -18.18
C HIS A 204 2.81 8.48 -17.37
N SER A 205 1.83 7.61 -17.10
CA SER A 205 2.00 6.38 -16.34
C SER A 205 2.20 5.17 -17.25
N PHE A 206 3.20 4.34 -16.96
CA PHE A 206 3.52 3.14 -17.73
C PHE A 206 3.60 1.92 -16.82
N ILE A 207 2.95 0.82 -17.17
CA ILE A 207 3.12 -0.44 -16.43
C ILE A 207 4.37 -1.16 -16.95
N VAL A 208 5.30 -1.44 -16.04
CA VAL A 208 6.60 -2.06 -16.34
C VAL A 208 6.76 -3.30 -15.50
N GLN A 209 7.11 -4.43 -16.14
CA GLN A 209 7.54 -5.62 -15.42
C GLN A 209 9.02 -5.46 -15.03
N LEU A 210 9.31 -5.56 -13.73
CA LEU A 210 10.64 -5.35 -13.16
C LEU A 210 11.36 -6.67 -12.88
N ARG A 211 10.62 -7.76 -12.64
CA ARG A 211 11.16 -9.06 -12.23
C ARG A 211 10.49 -10.20 -12.98
N SER A 212 11.23 -11.29 -13.16
CA SER A 212 10.68 -12.56 -13.64
C SER A 212 9.52 -13.02 -12.77
N LEU A 213 8.49 -13.61 -13.39
CA LEU A 213 7.41 -14.33 -12.70
C LEU A 213 7.67 -15.85 -12.63
N LYS A 214 8.74 -16.30 -13.29
CA LYS A 214 9.29 -17.65 -13.19
C LYS A 214 10.31 -17.70 -12.06
#